data_AF-A0A3D5H7B0-F1
#
_entry.id   AF-A0A3D5H7B0-F1
#
_cell.length_a   1.000
_cell.length_b   1.000
_cell.length_c   1.000
_cell.angle_alpha   90.00
_cell.angle_beta   90.00
_cell.angle_gamma   90.00
#
_symmetry.space_group_name_H-M   'P 1'
#
loop_
_entity.id
_entity.type
_entity.pdbx_description
1 polymer ?
#
loop_
_entity_poly.entity_id
_entity_poly.type
_entity_poly.pdbx_seq_one_letter_code
_entity_poly.pdbx_strand_id
1 'polypeptide(L)' 'LERALRRMELLQSEIETFYKKTKVTEGLIELRNLAACAMLIIQCAMKRRETRGLQVRTDYRDRNDKEFLS' A
#
# COMPACT_ATOMS: atom_id res chain seq x y z
N LEU A 1 -0.68 -0.94 9.04
CA LEU A 1 -0.43 -0.82 7.57
C LEU A 1 0.07 -2.13 6.97
N GLU A 2 1.01 -2.85 7.60
CA GLU A 2 1.49 -4.14 7.09
C GLU A 2 0.40 -5.18 6.80
N ARG A 3 -0.62 -5.31 7.68
CA ARG A 3 -1.76 -6.20 7.44
C ARG A 3 -2.56 -5.80 6.18
N ALA A 4 -2.66 -4.50 5.89
CA ALA A 4 -3.34 -4.02 4.69
C ALA A 4 -2.51 -4.31 3.43
N LEU A 5 -1.19 -4.13 3.49
CA LEU A 5 -0.28 -4.49 2.41
C LEU A 5 -0.39 -5.98 2.05
N ARG A 6 -0.27 -6.88 3.05
CA ARG A 6 -0.37 -8.33 2.81
C ARG A 6 -1.69 -8.74 2.17
N ARG A 7 -2.81 -8.13 2.59
CA ARG A 7 -4.12 -8.40 1.99
C ARG A 7 -4.22 -7.88 0.55
N MET A 8 -3.64 -6.71 0.28
CA MET A 8 -3.63 -6.14 -1.06
C MET A 8 -2.77 -6.95 -2.02
N GLU A 9 -1.63 -7.48 -1.57
CA GLU A 9 -0.78 -8.39 -2.37
C GLU A 9 -1.52 -9.68 -2.75
N LEU A 10 -2.25 -10.28 -1.80
CA LEU A 10 -3.08 -11.45 -2.08
C LEU A 10 -4.14 -11.14 -3.15
N LEU A 11 -4.92 -10.07 -2.97
CA LEU A 11 -5.94 -9.64 -3.93
C LEU A 11 -5.35 -9.35 -5.31
N GLN A 12 -4.18 -8.71 -5.37
CA GLN A 12 -3.50 -8.45 -6.63
C GLN A 12 -3.09 -9.75 -7.33
N SER A 13 -2.62 -10.76 -6.57
CA SER A 13 -2.30 -12.08 -7.14
C SER A 13 -3.54 -12.81 -7.68
N GLU A 14 -4.68 -12.68 -7.01
CA GLU A 14 -5.95 -13.29 -7.42
C GLU A 14 -6.49 -12.62 -8.69
N ILE A 15 -6.46 -11.29 -8.75
CA ILE A 15 -6.85 -10.50 -9.93
C ILE A 15 -5.97 -10.87 -11.13
N GLU A 16 -4.66 -10.96 -10.95
CA GLU A 16 -3.73 -11.33 -12.04
C GLU A 16 -3.93 -12.78 -12.50
N THR A 17 -4.21 -13.69 -11.55
CA THR A 17 -4.56 -15.08 -11.88
C THR A 17 -5.85 -15.15 -12.68
N PHE A 18 -6.87 -14.38 -12.28
CA PHE A 18 -8.15 -14.31 -12.98
C PHE A 18 -8.02 -13.69 -14.37
N TYR A 19 -7.21 -12.62 -14.49
CA TYR A 19 -6.87 -11.98 -15.76
C TYR A 19 -6.26 -12.94 -16.77
N LYS A 20 -5.36 -13.83 -16.33
CA LYS A 20 -4.74 -14.84 -17.20
C LYS A 20 -5.68 -15.98 -17.60
N LYS A 21 -6.70 -16.27 -16.79
CA LYS A 21 -7.60 -17.44 -16.98
C LYS A 21 -8.90 -17.10 -17.69
N THR A 22 -9.23 -15.83 -17.84
CA THR A 22 -10.54 -15.41 -18.35
C THR A 22 -10.41 -14.48 -19.55
N LYS A 23 -11.49 -14.34 -20.33
CA LYS A 23 -11.54 -13.36 -21.41
C LYS A 23 -11.46 -11.96 -20.79
N VAL A 24 -10.50 -11.16 -21.26
CA VAL A 24 -10.32 -9.79 -20.77
C VAL A 24 -11.57 -8.97 -21.08
N THR A 25 -12.09 -8.31 -20.05
CA THR A 25 -13.20 -7.35 -20.13
C THR A 25 -12.75 -5.99 -19.60
N GLU A 26 -13.48 -4.94 -19.96
CA GLU A 26 -13.24 -3.58 -19.45
C GLU A 26 -13.27 -3.53 -17.91
N GLY A 27 -14.31 -4.10 -17.29
CA GLY A 27 -14.42 -4.13 -15.83
C GLY A 27 -13.28 -4.87 -15.13
N LEU A 28 -12.67 -5.88 -15.78
CA LEU A 28 -11.49 -6.55 -15.23
C LEU A 28 -10.23 -5.68 -15.30
N ILE A 29 -10.08 -4.89 -16.37
CA ILE A 29 -9.01 -3.90 -16.49
C ILE A 29 -9.19 -2.80 -15.44
N GLU A 30 -10.41 -2.30 -15.26
CA GLU A 30 -10.74 -1.31 -14.23
C GLU A 30 -10.43 -1.82 -12.82
N LEU A 31 -10.82 -3.06 -12.51
CA LEU A 31 -10.52 -3.70 -11.22
C LEU A 31 -9.00 -3.77 -10.98
N ARG A 32 -8.22 -4.15 -11.99
CA ARG A 32 -6.76 -4.21 -11.90
C ARG A 32 -6.14 -2.83 -11.67
N ASN A 33 -6.65 -1.81 -12.37
CA ASN A 33 -6.18 -0.44 -12.21
C ASN A 33 -6.50 0.10 -10.80
N LEU A 34 -7.71 -0.15 -10.29
CA LEU A 34 -8.11 0.25 -8.94
C LEU A 34 -7.23 -0.42 -7.87
N ALA A 35 -6.97 -1.71 -8.03
CA ALA A 35 -6.07 -2.47 -7.14
C ALA A 35 -4.64 -1.89 -7.15
N ALA A 36 -4.13 -1.48 -8.32
CA ALA A 36 -2.82 -0.83 -8.42
C ALA A 36 -2.80 0.54 -7.73
N CYS A 37 -3.85 1.37 -7.91
CA CYS A 37 -3.99 2.64 -7.21
C CYS A 37 -4.03 2.46 -5.68
N ALA A 38 -4.78 1.47 -5.19
CA ALA A 38 -4.84 1.15 -3.76
C ALA A 38 -3.46 0.73 -3.21
N MET A 39 -2.71 -0.08 -3.97
CA MET A 39 -1.35 -0.48 -3.61
C MET A 39 -0.42 0.73 -3.47
N LEU A 40 -0.47 1.68 -4.41
CA LEU A 40 0.32 2.91 -4.34
C LEU A 40 -0.02 3.74 -3.10
N ILE A 41 -1.31 3.87 -2.76
CA ILE A 41 -1.75 4.58 -1.54
C ILE A 41 -1.17 3.91 -0.28
N ILE A 42 -1.25 2.59 -0.19
CA ILE A 42 -0.70 1.82 0.93
C ILE A 42 0.83 2.02 1.03
N GLN A 43 1.53 1.92 -0.09
CA GLN A 43 2.99 2.11 -0.14
C GLN A 43 3.38 3.54 0.27
N CYS A 44 2.66 4.57 -0.20
CA CYS A 44 2.87 5.95 0.21
C CYS A 44 2.65 6.13 1.72
N ALA A 45 1.57 5.56 2.27
CA ALA A 45 1.29 5.61 3.70
C ALA A 45 2.38 4.89 4.53
N MET A 46 2.95 3.81 4.01
CA MET A 46 4.06 3.08 4.67
C MET A 46 5.40 3.82 4.57
N LYS A 47 5.66 4.51 3.46
CA LYS A 47 6.87 5.33 3.27
C LYS A 47 6.85 6.62 4.09
N ARG A 48 5.67 7.12 4.47
CA ARG A 48 5.54 8.28 5.36
C ARG A 48 6.03 7.91 6.78
N ARG A 49 7.33 8.09 7.00
CA ARG A 49 8.01 8.01 8.31
C ARG A 49 7.93 9.34 9.07
N GLU A 50 6.79 10.00 9.06
CA GLU A 50 6.55 11.15 9.93
C GLU A 50 5.39 10.84 10.88
N THR A 51 5.71 10.75 12.16
CA THR A 51 4.74 10.80 13.25
C THR A 51 4.49 12.26 13.58
N ARG A 52 3.60 12.96 12.86
CA ARG A 52 3.01 14.22 13.36
C ARG A 52 1.66 13.93 14.01
N GLY A 53 1.63 14.08 15.33
CA GLY A 53 0.40 14.12 16.14
C GLY A 53 -0.29 12.75 16.28
N LEU A 54 -0.11 12.12 17.44
CA LEU A 54 -0.97 11.05 17.97
C LEU A 54 -0.96 9.67 17.29
N GLN A 55 0.03 9.32 16.47
CA GLN A 55 0.25 7.93 16.03
C GLN A 55 1.57 7.39 16.59
N VAL A 56 1.56 6.98 17.86
CA VAL A 56 2.67 6.23 18.47
C VAL A 56 2.85 4.92 17.69
N ARG A 57 3.94 4.81 16.92
CA ARG A 57 4.52 3.50 16.59
C ARG A 57 5.18 2.99 17.86
N THR A 58 4.72 1.87 18.40
CA THR A 58 5.21 1.28 19.65
C THR A 58 6.64 0.71 19.58
N ASP A 59 7.34 0.87 18.45
CA ASP A 59 8.64 0.20 18.19
C ASP A 59 9.82 1.15 17.88
N TYR A 60 9.67 2.47 18.02
CA TYR A 60 10.81 3.39 17.80
C TYR A 60 10.98 4.36 18.97
N ARG A 61 11.72 3.92 19.99
CA ARG A 61 12.51 4.80 20.86
C ARG A 61 13.69 5.28 20.02
N ASP A 62 13.52 6.41 19.36
CA ASP A 62 14.48 7.51 19.32
C ASP A 62 14.05 8.47 18.22
N ARG A 63 13.73 9.70 18.65
CA ARG A 63 13.42 10.82 17.76
C ARG A 63 14.71 11.20 17.05
N ASN A 64 14.76 11.01 15.74
CA ASN A 64 15.82 11.59 14.92
C ASN A 64 15.34 12.94 14.35
N ASP A 65 15.32 13.95 15.21
CA ASP A 65 14.92 15.33 14.86
C ASP A 65 16.02 16.11 14.08
N LYS A 66 16.97 15.42 13.43
CA LYS A 66 18.16 16.07 12.82
C LYS A 66 18.23 16.12 11.29
N GLU A 67 17.28 15.55 10.55
CA GLU A 67 17.43 15.43 9.08
C GLU A 67 16.47 16.29 8.23
N PHE A 68 15.69 17.20 8.80
CA PHE A 68 14.69 17.99 8.03
C PHE A 68 14.80 19.52 8.18
N LEU A 69 15.94 20.04 8.65
CA LEU A 69 16.26 21.47 8.56
C LEU A 69 17.62 21.64 7.89
N SER A 70 17.63 21.53 6.56
CA SER A 70 18.59 22.20 5.68
C SER A 70 17.86 22.67 4.42
#